data_AF-A0A330H8Z4-F1
#
_entry.id   AF-A0A330H8Z4-F1
#
_cell.length_a   1.000
_cell.length_b   1.000
_cell.length_c   1.000
_cell.angle_alpha   90.00
_cell.angle_beta   90.00
_cell.angle_gamma   90.00
#
_symmetry.space_group_name_H-M   'P 1'
#
loop_
_entity.id
_entity.type
_entity.pdbx_description
1 polymer ?
#
loop_
_entity_poly.entity_id
_entity_poly.type
_entity_poly.pdbx_seq_one_letter_code
_entity_poly.pdbx_strand_id
1 'polypeptide(L)' 'MDHIVRLDGRQETALQAVAESFIAQHKGDPVKALKEMIVLNGHLQERLDTLSVPRKAAR' A
#
# COMPACT_ATOMS: atom_id res chain seq x y z
N MET A 1 13.98 -3.40 0.12
CA MET A 1 13.65 -2.12 -0.57
C MET A 1 13.88 -2.23 -2.08
N ASP A 2 14.02 -3.44 -2.60
CA ASP A 2 14.56 -3.73 -3.94
C ASP A 2 13.56 -3.53 -5.09
N HIS A 3 12.36 -3.01 -4.80
CA HIS A 3 11.25 -2.87 -5.75
C HIS A 3 10.56 -1.51 -5.60
N ILE A 4 11.32 -0.42 -5.54
CA ILE A 4 10.71 0.93 -5.70
C ILE A 4 10.22 1.04 -7.14
N VAL A 5 8.90 0.97 -7.32
CA VAL A 5 8.26 1.14 -8.63
C VAL A 5 8.38 2.60 -9.04
N ARG A 6 9.02 2.84 -10.19
CA ARG A 6 8.97 4.15 -10.87
C ARG A 6 7.67 4.28 -11.63
N LEU A 7 6.98 5.40 -11.42
CA LEU A 7 5.75 5.73 -12.13
C LEU A 7 6.06 6.68 -13.28
N ASP A 8 5.34 6.54 -14.39
CA ASP A 8 5.29 7.57 -15.43
C ASP A 8 4.29 8.68 -15.06
N GLY A 9 4.31 9.81 -15.79
CA GLY A 9 3.46 10.96 -15.45
C GLY A 9 1.94 10.67 -15.47
N ARG A 10 1.48 9.70 -16.26
CA ARG A 10 0.06 9.29 -16.24
C ARG A 10 -0.26 8.49 -14.98
N GLN A 11 0.65 7.58 -14.61
CA GLN A 11 0.54 6.78 -13.39
C GLN A 11 0.62 7.65 -12.13
N GLU A 12 1.49 8.66 -12.12
CA GLU A 12 1.57 9.64 -11.03
C GLU A 12 0.26 10.43 -10.91
N THR A 13 -0.32 10.88 -12.02
CA THR A 13 -1.61 11.60 -12.03
C THR A 13 -2.75 10.71 -11.50
N ALA A 14 -2.78 9.45 -11.91
CA ALA A 14 -3.78 8.50 -11.43
C ALA A 14 -3.62 8.23 -9.92
N LEU A 15 -2.38 8.05 -9.45
CA LEU A 15 -2.08 7.87 -8.03
C LEU A 15 -2.48 9.10 -7.21
N GLN A 16 -2.24 10.31 -7.73
CA GLN A 16 -2.62 11.55 -7.09
C GLN A 16 -4.14 11.64 -6.90
N ALA A 17 -4.94 11.32 -7.92
CA ALA A 17 -6.40 11.34 -7.81
C ALA A 17 -6.95 10.35 -6.78
N VAL A 18 -6.32 9.18 -6.67
CA VAL A 18 -6.65 8.18 -5.63
C VAL A 18 -6.26 8.69 -4.25
N ALA A 19 -5.08 9.28 -4.10
CA ALA A 19 -4.61 9.85 -2.84
C ALA A 19 -5.55 10.96 -2.33
N GLU A 20 -5.98 11.86 -3.21
CA GLU A 20 -6.94 12.92 -2.88
C GLU A 20 -8.29 12.36 -2.42
N SER A 21 -8.80 11.36 -3.13
CA SER A 21 -10.05 10.68 -2.78
C SER A 21 -9.96 9.96 -1.43
N PHE A 22 -8.80 9.38 -1.11
CA PHE A 22 -8.54 8.73 0.17
C PHE A 22 -8.46 9.76 1.30
N ILE A 23 -7.71 10.85 1.12
CA ILE A 23 -7.61 11.94 2.10
C ILE A 23 -9.00 12.54 2.39
N ALA A 24 -9.86 12.67 1.38
CA ALA A 24 -11.23 13.14 1.56
C ALA A 24 -12.06 12.24 2.52
N GLN A 25 -11.84 10.92 2.51
CA GLN A 25 -12.48 9.99 3.45
C GLN A 25 -12.02 10.23 4.90
N HIS A 26 -10.80 10.75 5.08
CA HIS A 26 -10.26 11.14 6.38
C HIS A 26 -10.54 12.61 6.73
N LYS A 27 -11.61 13.20 6.21
CA LYS A 27 -12.02 14.60 6.46
C LYS A 27 -10.97 15.62 6.02
N GLY A 28 -10.14 15.27 5.04
CA GLY A 28 -9.07 16.15 4.58
C GLY A 28 -7.84 16.17 5.48
N ASP A 29 -7.70 15.25 6.44
CA ASP A 29 -6.49 15.13 7.28
C ASP A 29 -5.46 14.18 6.63
N PRO A 30 -4.43 14.69 5.94
CA PRO A 30 -3.45 13.86 5.25
C PRO A 30 -2.55 13.08 6.22
N VAL A 31 -2.32 13.59 7.44
CA VAL A 31 -1.47 12.91 8.43
C VAL A 31 -2.21 11.70 8.99
N LYS A 32 -3.51 11.83 9.25
CA LYS A 32 -4.34 10.72 9.66
C LYS A 32 -4.44 9.65 8.56
N ALA A 33 -4.71 10.06 7.33
CA ALA A 33 -4.77 9.16 6.18
C ALA A 33 -3.45 8.38 6.00
N LEU A 34 -2.31 9.07 6.07
CA LEU A 34 -0.99 8.45 5.94
C LEU A 34 -0.72 7.40 7.03
N LYS A 35 -1.05 7.70 8.30
CA LYS A 35 -0.88 6.76 9.40
C LYS A 35 -1.68 5.47 9.17
N GLU A 36 -2.91 5.60 8.72
CA GLU A 36 -3.79 4.45 8.46
C GLU A 36 -3.28 3.62 7.28
N MET A 37 -2.83 4.26 6.20
CA MET A 37 -2.21 3.59 5.06
C MET A 37 -0.95 2.79 5.45
N ILE A 38 -0.10 3.34 6.34
CA ILE A 38 1.09 2.64 6.83
C ILE A 38 0.70 1.37 7.58
N VAL A 39 -0.29 1.45 8.48
CA VAL A 39 -0.78 0.28 9.24
C VAL A 39 -1.37 -0.77 8.30
N LEU A 40 -2.22 -0.35 7.36
CA LEU A 40 -2.83 -1.25 6.37
C LEU A 40 -1.78 -1.94 5.51
N ASN A 41 -0.78 -1.20 5.02
CA ASN A 41 0.31 -1.77 4.24
C ASN A 41 1.13 -2.78 5.05
N GLY A 42 1.37 -2.53 6.34
CA GLY A 42 2.00 -3.50 7.24
C GLY A 42 1.21 -4.80 7.33
N HIS A 43 -0.11 -4.72 7.55
CA HIS A 43 -0.96 -5.91 7.63
C HIS A 43 -1.04 -6.67 6.30
N LEU A 44 -1.05 -5.94 5.18
CA LEU A 44 -1.01 -6.55 3.86
C LEU A 44 0.32 -7.27 3.62
N GLN A 45 1.44 -6.68 4.05
CA GLN A 45 2.75 -7.32 3.97
C GLN A 45 2.79 -8.59 4.82
N GLU A 46 2.32 -8.56 6.06
CA GLU A 46 2.23 -9.75 6.93
C GLU A 46 1.39 -10.88 6.30
N ARG A 47 0.26 -10.52 5.66
CA ARG A 47 -0.58 -11.47 4.94
C ARG A 47 0.12 -12.04 3.71
N LEU A 48 0.81 -11.20 2.94
CA LEU A 48 1.59 -11.64 1.78
C LEU A 48 2.71 -12.58 2.22
N ASP A 49 3.43 -12.25 3.30
CA ASP A 49 4.50 -13.08 3.84
C ASP A 49 3.95 -14.44 4.30
N THR A 50 2.79 -14.45 4.95
CA THR A 50 2.08 -15.69 5.36
C THR A 50 1.73 -16.57 4.16
N LEU A 51 1.24 -15.97 3.07
CA LEU A 51 0.90 -16.68 1.82
C LEU A 51 2.14 -17.11 1.03
N SER A 52 3.26 -16.42 1.22
CA SER A 52 4.53 -16.65 0.53
C SER A 52 5.39 -17.71 1.21
N VAL A 53 5.02 -18.17 2.42
CA VAL A 53 5.66 -19.32 3.07
C VAL A 53 5.49 -20.53 2.13
N PRO A 54 6.58 -21.09 1.58
CA PRO A 54 6.46 -22.23 0.68
C PRO A 54 5.85 -23.39 1.46
N ARG A 55 4.94 -24.12 0.82
CA ARG A 55 4.41 -25.42 1.25
C ARG A 55 5.53 -26.47 1.28
N LYS A 56 6.58 -26.25 2.06
CA LYS A 56 7.64 -27.21 2.36
C LYS A 56 7.18 -28.11 3.50
N ALA A 57 6.22 -28.97 3.19
CA ALA A 57 5.90 -30.16 3.99
C ALA A 57 5.18 -31.17 3.09
N ALA A 58 5.91 -31.70 2.13
CA ALA A 58 5.61 -32.98 1.48
C ALA A 58 6.96 -33.59 1.07
N ARG A 59 7.69 -34.08 2.06
CA ARG A 59 8.78 -35.03 1.88
C ARG A 59 8.86 -35.92 3.08
#